data_AF-A0A943V0S1-F1
#
_entry.id   AF-A0A943V0S1-F1
#
_cell.length_a   1.000
_cell.length_b   1.000
_cell.length_c   1.000
_cell.angle_alpha   90.00
_cell.angle_beta   90.00
_cell.angle_gamma   90.00
#
_symmetry.space_group_name_H-M   'P 1'
#
loop_
_entity.id
_entity.type
_entity.pdbx_description
1 polymer ?
#
loop_
_entity_poly.entity_id
_entity_poly.type
_entity_poly.pdbx_seq_one_letter_code
_entity_poly.pdbx_strand_id
1 'polypeptide(L)'
;SGWNSGLEKGTEMNDEKRFEGMKRLAVEENERRYGKEVRAMYGDDAIDAANEKALAMDEAQWKSAEELSEAILEKLAEAVSSGDPCGPAARELCIMHETWLKMYWPEGMYTREAHAALAEGYVADERFRAYYDARIQGGTEFLRDALKAYCAR
;
A
#
# COMPACT_ATOMS: atom_id res chain seq x y z
N SER A 1 -47.21 -7.75 -1.62
CA SER A 1 -45.83 -7.43 -1.24
C SER A 1 -45.00 -7.33 -2.50
N GLY A 2 -44.47 -6.16 -2.88
CA GLY A 2 -43.74 -6.06 -4.17
C GLY A 2 -43.29 -4.67 -4.60
N TRP A 3 -42.95 -3.76 -3.68
CA TRP A 3 -42.56 -2.38 -4.02
C TRP A 3 -41.12 -1.99 -3.62
N ASN A 4 -40.31 -2.86 -3.01
CA ASN A 4 -38.96 -2.50 -2.54
C ASN A 4 -37.80 -2.81 -3.53
N SER A 5 -37.99 -3.73 -4.48
CA SER A 5 -36.85 -4.26 -5.28
C SER A 5 -36.24 -3.26 -6.28
N GLY A 6 -36.98 -2.23 -6.71
CA GLY A 6 -36.48 -1.25 -7.69
C GLY A 6 -35.63 -0.14 -7.07
N LEU A 7 -35.90 0.25 -5.81
CA LEU A 7 -35.17 1.29 -5.10
C LEU A 7 -33.82 0.77 -4.60
N GLU A 8 -33.80 -0.45 -4.03
CA GLU A 8 -32.58 -1.11 -3.53
C GLU A 8 -31.56 -1.36 -4.66
N LYS A 9 -32.02 -1.84 -5.82
CA LYS A 9 -31.16 -2.00 -7.01
C LYS A 9 -30.63 -0.68 -7.57
N GLY A 10 -31.41 0.40 -7.45
CA GLY A 10 -31.00 1.73 -7.89
C GLY A 10 -29.94 2.36 -6.99
N THR A 11 -29.99 2.08 -5.68
CA THR A 11 -29.00 2.53 -4.69
C THR A 11 -27.69 1.75 -4.80
N GLU A 12 -27.75 0.42 -4.93
CA GLU A 12 -26.56 -0.44 -5.08
C GLU A 12 -25.71 -0.04 -6.31
N MET A 13 -26.35 0.13 -7.47
CA MET A 13 -25.65 0.56 -8.70
C MET A 13 -25.02 1.97 -8.57
N ASN A 14 -25.61 2.85 -7.76
CA ASN A 14 -25.06 4.19 -7.53
C ASN A 14 -23.84 4.13 -6.60
N ASP A 15 -23.88 3.29 -5.57
CA ASP A 15 -22.78 3.10 -4.64
C ASP A 15 -21.59 2.40 -5.32
N GLU A 16 -21.84 1.40 -6.16
CA GLU A 16 -20.81 0.78 -7.01
C GLU A 16 -20.14 1.82 -7.92
N LYS A 17 -20.91 2.67 -8.62
CA LYS A 17 -20.34 3.72 -9.48
C LYS A 17 -19.52 4.74 -8.71
N ARG A 18 -19.94 5.10 -7.50
CA ARG A 18 -19.19 6.01 -6.61
C ARG A 18 -17.88 5.37 -6.17
N PHE A 19 -17.91 4.11 -5.75
CA PHE A 19 -16.73 3.35 -5.36
C PHE A 19 -15.74 3.23 -6.52
N GLU A 20 -16.21 2.87 -7.72
CA GLU A 20 -15.39 2.83 -8.93
C GLU A 20 -14.78 4.21 -9.28
N GLY A 21 -15.54 5.29 -9.08
CA GLY A 21 -15.03 6.65 -9.24
C GLY A 21 -13.94 7.00 -8.23
N MET A 22 -14.11 6.61 -6.97
CA MET A 22 -13.14 6.81 -5.90
C MET A 22 -11.82 6.07 -6.18
N LYS A 23 -11.86 4.79 -6.58
CA LYS A 23 -10.66 4.02 -6.94
C LYS A 23 -9.89 4.66 -8.08
N ARG A 24 -10.58 5.11 -9.14
CA ARG A 24 -9.94 5.82 -10.27
C ARG A 24 -9.22 7.09 -9.82
N LEU A 25 -9.87 7.91 -9.00
CA LEU A 25 -9.24 9.12 -8.47
C LEU A 25 -8.02 8.81 -7.59
N ALA A 26 -8.07 7.74 -6.79
CA ALA A 26 -6.94 7.32 -5.98
C ALA A 26 -5.74 6.87 -6.83
N VAL A 27 -5.98 6.08 -7.88
CA VAL A 27 -4.95 5.63 -8.82
C VAL A 27 -4.36 6.81 -9.60
N GLU A 28 -5.20 7.70 -10.13
CA GLU A 28 -4.77 8.89 -10.86
C GLU A 28 -3.93 9.83 -9.99
N GLU A 29 -4.32 10.03 -8.73
CA GLU A 29 -3.57 10.87 -7.80
C GLU A 29 -2.23 10.22 -7.41
N ASN A 30 -2.19 8.90 -7.24
CA ASN A 30 -0.96 8.16 -7.00
C ASN A 30 0.01 8.28 -8.20
N GLU A 31 -0.50 8.07 -9.41
CA GLU A 31 0.26 8.22 -10.66
C GLU A 31 0.77 9.67 -10.83
N ARG A 32 -0.07 10.67 -10.58
CA ARG A 32 0.32 12.08 -10.67
C ARG A 32 1.41 12.44 -9.66
N ARG A 33 1.38 11.85 -8.47
CA ARG A 33 2.36 12.12 -7.41
C ARG A 33 3.65 11.36 -7.62
N TYR A 34 3.59 10.06 -7.87
CA TYR A 34 4.75 9.17 -7.76
C TYR A 34 5.06 8.39 -9.04
N GLY A 35 4.20 8.48 -10.06
CA GLY A 35 4.25 7.66 -11.27
C GLY A 35 5.59 7.72 -11.98
N LYS A 36 6.17 8.92 -12.13
CA LYS A 36 7.47 9.10 -12.79
C LYS A 36 8.59 8.32 -12.09
N GLU A 37 8.65 8.41 -10.76
CA GLU A 37 9.67 7.77 -9.94
C GLU A 37 9.49 6.26 -9.93
N VAL A 38 8.26 5.77 -9.74
CA VAL A 38 8.00 4.32 -9.70
C VAL A 38 8.15 3.65 -11.07
N ARG A 39 7.81 4.35 -12.16
CA ARG A 39 8.05 3.87 -13.53
C ARG A 39 9.54 3.79 -13.86
N ALA A 40 10.34 4.74 -13.38
CA ALA A 40 11.79 4.68 -13.54
C ALA A 40 12.41 3.47 -12.79
N MET A 41 11.80 3.04 -11.69
CA MET A 41 12.27 1.90 -10.90
C MET A 41 11.78 0.54 -11.43
N TYR A 42 10.51 0.45 -11.83
CA TYR A 42 9.84 -0.83 -12.13
C TYR A 42 9.40 -1.00 -13.59
N GLY A 43 9.43 0.07 -14.38
CA GLY A 43 8.98 0.09 -15.78
C GLY A 43 7.48 0.38 -15.93
N ASP A 44 7.11 0.85 -17.12
CA ASP A 44 5.74 1.27 -17.42
C ASP A 44 4.74 0.11 -17.28
N ASP A 45 5.03 -1.03 -17.89
CA ASP A 45 4.15 -2.21 -17.88
C ASP A 45 3.84 -2.71 -16.46
N ALA A 46 4.82 -2.64 -15.55
CA ALA A 46 4.64 -3.08 -14.17
C ALA A 46 3.71 -2.14 -13.38
N ILE A 47 3.86 -0.83 -13.59
CA ILE A 47 3.02 0.18 -12.94
C ILE A 47 1.62 0.18 -13.54
N ASP A 48 1.48 -0.02 -14.84
CA ASP A 48 0.17 -0.17 -15.49
C ASP A 48 -0.58 -1.38 -14.96
N ALA A 49 0.09 -2.54 -14.85
CA ALA A 49 -0.51 -3.74 -14.27
C ALA A 49 -0.87 -3.59 -12.77
N ALA A 50 -0.08 -2.84 -12.00
CA ALA A 50 -0.41 -2.52 -10.60
C ALA A 50 -1.65 -1.61 -10.49
N ASN A 51 -1.73 -0.60 -11.36
CA ASN A 51 -2.88 0.29 -11.44
C ASN A 51 -4.15 -0.48 -11.86
N GLU A 52 -4.06 -1.35 -12.85
CA GLU A 52 -5.17 -2.24 -13.25
C GLU A 52 -5.63 -3.14 -12.11
N LYS A 53 -4.69 -3.73 -11.35
CA LYS A 53 -5.02 -4.56 -10.20
C LYS A 53 -5.73 -3.78 -9.10
N ALA A 54 -5.30 -2.55 -8.82
CA ALA A 54 -5.98 -1.67 -7.86
C ALA A 54 -7.41 -1.34 -8.31
N LEU A 55 -7.59 -1.05 -9.61
CA LEU A 55 -8.92 -0.79 -10.19
C LEU A 55 -9.82 -2.03 -10.18
N ALA A 56 -9.25 -3.24 -10.25
CA ALA A 56 -9.99 -4.50 -10.22
C ALA A 56 -10.41 -4.95 -8.82
N MET A 57 -9.93 -4.31 -7.74
CA MET A 57 -10.32 -4.67 -6.37
C MET A 57 -11.81 -4.45 -6.13
N ASP A 58 -12.48 -5.42 -5.53
CA ASP A 58 -13.82 -5.20 -4.97
C ASP A 58 -13.77 -4.37 -3.67
N GLU A 59 -14.92 -3.97 -3.16
CA GLU A 59 -15.03 -3.14 -1.96
C GLU A 59 -14.44 -3.82 -0.71
N ALA A 60 -14.58 -5.14 -0.59
CA ALA A 60 -14.05 -5.87 0.55
C ALA A 60 -12.52 -5.94 0.50
N GLN A 61 -11.95 -6.21 -0.67
CA GLN A 61 -10.51 -6.21 -0.91
C GLN A 61 -9.89 -4.83 -0.66
N TRP A 62 -10.53 -3.77 -1.15
CA TRP A 62 -10.09 -2.40 -0.92
C TRP A 62 -10.12 -2.05 0.57
N LYS A 63 -11.23 -2.35 1.25
CA LYS A 63 -11.35 -2.13 2.69
C LYS A 63 -10.31 -2.89 3.49
N SER A 64 -10.06 -4.17 3.16
CA SER A 64 -8.99 -4.95 3.80
C SER A 64 -7.60 -4.34 3.55
N ALA A 65 -7.35 -3.74 2.39
CA ALA A 65 -6.09 -3.06 2.12
C ALA A 65 -5.94 -1.77 2.94
N GLU A 66 -7.01 -1.01 3.12
CA GLU A 66 -7.05 0.19 3.97
C GLU A 66 -6.83 -0.17 5.45
N GLU A 67 -7.58 -1.15 5.97
CA GLU A 67 -7.43 -1.64 7.35
C GLU A 67 -6.01 -2.16 7.61
N LEU A 68 -5.43 -2.90 6.65
CA LEU A 68 -4.05 -3.37 6.76
C LEU A 68 -3.04 -2.21 6.73
N SER A 69 -3.28 -1.17 5.91
CA SER A 69 -2.43 0.02 5.86
C SER A 69 -2.43 0.77 7.20
N GLU A 70 -3.57 0.89 7.86
CA GLU A 70 -3.66 1.51 9.20
C GLU A 70 -2.94 0.65 10.25
N ALA A 71 -3.17 -0.66 10.24
CA ALA A 71 -2.50 -1.59 11.15
C ALA A 71 -0.97 -1.61 10.96
N ILE A 72 -0.48 -1.42 9.72
CA ILE A 72 0.96 -1.27 9.44
C ILE A 72 1.53 -0.03 10.13
N LEU A 73 0.81 1.10 10.15
CA LEU A 73 1.27 2.32 10.83
C LEU A 73 1.32 2.12 12.35
N GLU A 74 0.31 1.49 12.93
CA GLU A 74 0.32 1.15 14.36
C GLU A 74 1.49 0.21 14.69
N LYS A 75 1.71 -0.81 13.86
CA LYS A 75 2.82 -1.75 14.04
C LYS A 75 4.17 -1.10 13.87
N LEU A 76 4.30 -0.14 12.95
CA LEU A 76 5.51 0.65 12.79
C LEU A 76 5.81 1.46 14.07
N ALA A 77 4.82 2.06 14.70
CA ALA A 77 5.01 2.79 15.95
C ALA A 77 5.49 1.87 17.09
N GLU A 78 4.92 0.67 17.20
CA GLU A 78 5.37 -0.36 18.15
C GLU A 78 6.81 -0.79 17.87
N ALA A 79 7.13 -1.08 16.61
CA ALA A 79 8.46 -1.54 16.21
C ALA A 79 9.52 -0.46 16.44
N VAL A 80 9.23 0.80 16.11
CA VAL A 80 10.11 1.95 16.41
C VAL A 80 10.34 2.07 17.91
N SER A 81 9.30 1.91 18.73
CA SER A 81 9.40 1.96 20.19
C SER A 81 10.28 0.83 20.77
N SER A 82 10.32 -0.33 20.10
CA SER A 82 11.21 -1.43 20.48
C SER A 82 12.68 -1.18 20.14
N GLY A 83 12.96 -0.32 19.16
CA GLY A 83 14.31 0.04 18.72
C GLY A 83 15.11 -1.05 18.00
N ASP A 84 14.53 -2.24 17.76
CA ASP A 84 15.21 -3.34 17.08
C ASP A 84 14.61 -3.61 15.69
N PRO A 85 15.25 -3.14 14.59
CA PRO A 85 14.77 -3.38 13.22
C PRO A 85 14.86 -4.84 12.80
N CYS A 86 15.57 -5.69 13.53
CA CYS A 86 15.61 -7.14 13.32
C CYS A 86 14.67 -7.90 14.27
N GLY A 87 13.99 -7.20 15.18
CA GLY A 87 13.21 -7.78 16.27
C GLY A 87 11.88 -8.40 15.84
N PRO A 88 11.16 -9.07 16.75
CA PRO A 88 9.87 -9.69 16.44
C PRO A 88 8.84 -8.71 15.86
N ALA A 89 8.70 -7.51 16.46
CA ALA A 89 7.75 -6.49 15.99
C ALA A 89 8.10 -5.98 14.58
N ALA A 90 9.38 -5.75 14.31
CA ALA A 90 9.86 -5.34 12.99
C ALA A 90 9.65 -6.44 11.93
N ARG A 91 9.86 -7.72 12.28
CA ARG A 91 9.58 -8.83 11.36
C ARG A 91 8.10 -8.95 11.02
N GLU A 92 7.23 -8.80 12.01
CA GLU A 92 5.78 -8.80 11.81
C GLU A 92 5.35 -7.64 10.91
N LEU A 93 5.87 -6.42 11.16
CA LEU A 93 5.69 -5.26 10.29
C LEU A 93 6.08 -5.56 8.83
N CYS A 94 7.23 -6.21 8.61
CA CYS A 94 7.69 -6.55 7.25
C CYS A 94 6.76 -7.54 6.55
N ILE A 95 6.21 -8.53 7.27
CA ILE A 95 5.25 -9.50 6.73
C ILE A 95 3.93 -8.82 6.36
N MET A 96 3.45 -7.91 7.21
CA MET A 96 2.25 -7.12 6.94
C MET A 96 2.46 -6.24 5.70
N HIS A 97 3.62 -5.58 5.60
CA HIS A 97 3.97 -4.75 4.45
C HIS A 97 4.11 -5.56 3.15
N GLU A 98 4.73 -6.75 3.19
CA GLU A 98 4.75 -7.69 2.07
C GLU A 98 3.34 -8.07 1.62
N THR A 99 2.45 -8.37 2.58
CA THR A 99 1.06 -8.73 2.30
C THR A 99 0.35 -7.57 1.60
N TRP A 100 0.50 -6.36 2.12
CA TRP A 100 -0.07 -5.15 1.53
C TRP A 100 0.45 -4.89 0.11
N LEU A 101 1.77 -5.02 -0.13
CA LEU A 101 2.35 -4.89 -1.47
C LEU A 101 1.75 -5.91 -2.44
N LYS A 102 1.60 -7.17 -2.03
CA LYS A 102 1.00 -8.22 -2.88
C LYS A 102 -0.47 -7.99 -3.18
N MET A 103 -1.18 -7.15 -2.43
CA MET A 103 -2.54 -6.75 -2.79
C MET A 103 -2.53 -5.83 -4.02
N TYR A 104 -1.57 -4.92 -4.14
CA TYR A 104 -1.51 -3.95 -5.25
C TYR A 104 -0.61 -4.40 -6.41
N TRP A 105 0.48 -5.10 -6.12
CA TRP A 105 1.45 -5.52 -7.13
C TRP A 105 0.92 -6.73 -7.89
N PRO A 106 1.03 -6.77 -9.23
CA PRO A 106 0.66 -7.92 -10.03
C PRO A 106 1.50 -9.15 -9.64
N GLU A 107 0.99 -10.33 -10.01
CA GLU A 107 1.68 -11.59 -9.76
C GLU A 107 3.07 -11.58 -10.40
N GLY A 108 4.07 -12.11 -9.67
CA GLY A 108 5.47 -12.14 -10.12
C GLY A 108 6.26 -10.85 -9.94
N MET A 109 5.62 -9.72 -9.63
CA MET A 109 6.35 -8.46 -9.36
C MET A 109 7.02 -8.46 -7.98
N TYR A 110 6.37 -9.07 -6.99
CA TYR A 110 6.95 -9.15 -5.65
C TYR A 110 8.16 -10.07 -5.62
N THR A 111 9.30 -9.50 -5.28
CA THR A 111 10.54 -10.18 -4.93
C THR A 111 11.14 -9.51 -3.69
N ARG A 112 12.02 -10.21 -2.97
CA ARG A 112 12.72 -9.63 -1.82
C ARG A 112 13.59 -8.45 -2.26
N GLU A 113 14.18 -8.55 -3.44
CA GLU A 113 14.97 -7.51 -4.08
C GLU A 113 14.11 -6.26 -4.38
N ALA A 114 12.93 -6.44 -4.97
CA ALA A 114 12.01 -5.34 -5.26
C ALA A 114 11.49 -4.66 -3.97
N HIS A 115 11.22 -5.45 -2.93
CA HIS A 115 10.79 -4.94 -1.63
C HIS A 115 11.90 -4.14 -0.93
N ALA A 116 13.14 -4.62 -0.98
CA ALA A 116 14.29 -3.87 -0.48
C ALA A 116 14.57 -2.59 -1.29
N ALA A 117 14.44 -2.63 -2.62
CA ALA A 117 14.61 -1.46 -3.48
C ALA A 117 13.55 -0.38 -3.21
N LEU A 118 12.29 -0.78 -2.97
CA LEU A 118 11.22 0.12 -2.57
C LEU A 118 11.56 0.87 -1.28
N ALA A 119 12.10 0.15 -0.30
CA ALA A 119 12.47 0.68 1.00
C ALA A 119 13.53 1.79 0.91
N GLU A 120 14.48 1.68 -0.01
CA GLU A 120 15.46 2.74 -0.29
C GLU A 120 14.79 3.99 -0.88
N GLY A 121 13.77 3.80 -1.72
CA GLY A 121 12.96 4.88 -2.30
C GLY A 121 12.27 5.74 -1.24
N TYR A 122 11.82 5.15 -0.12
CA TYR A 122 11.16 5.89 0.95
C TYR A 122 12.05 6.95 1.61
N VAL A 123 13.35 6.67 1.69
CA VAL A 123 14.33 7.61 2.26
C VAL A 123 14.87 8.56 1.20
N ALA A 124 14.92 8.15 -0.07
CA ALA A 124 15.36 9.01 -1.16
C ALA A 124 14.35 10.12 -1.49
N ASP A 125 13.05 9.88 -1.28
CA ASP A 125 11.97 10.82 -1.57
C ASP A 125 11.40 11.45 -0.30
N GLU A 126 11.62 12.76 -0.15
CA GLU A 126 11.19 13.54 1.01
C GLU A 126 9.68 13.47 1.28
N ARG A 127 8.85 13.21 0.25
CA ARG A 127 7.39 13.07 0.42
C ARG A 127 7.04 11.82 1.21
N PHE A 128 7.72 10.71 0.93
CA PHE A 128 7.55 9.46 1.66
C PHE A 128 8.12 9.58 3.07
N ARG A 129 9.31 10.19 3.21
CA ARG A 129 9.88 10.48 4.52
C ARG A 129 8.94 11.28 5.40
N ALA A 130 8.43 12.40 4.88
CA ALA A 130 7.51 13.26 5.62
C ALA A 130 6.22 12.53 6.02
N TYR A 131 5.73 11.59 5.21
CA TYR A 131 4.51 10.84 5.51
C TYR A 131 4.63 10.00 6.78
N TYR A 132 5.69 9.21 6.91
CA TYR A 132 5.90 8.36 8.09
C TYR A 132 6.41 9.18 9.27
N ASP A 133 7.37 10.08 9.06
CA ASP A 133 8.02 10.83 10.15
C ASP A 133 7.07 11.84 10.82
N ALA A 134 6.07 12.36 10.10
CA ALA A 134 5.02 13.19 10.68
C ALA A 134 4.10 12.43 11.64
N ARG A 135 4.04 11.09 11.52
CA ARG A 135 3.22 10.21 12.38
C ARG A 135 4.05 9.58 13.47
N ILE A 136 5.28 9.17 13.14
CA ILE A 136 6.17 8.36 13.97
C ILE A 136 7.58 8.90 13.77
N GLN A 137 8.13 9.61 14.75
CA GLN A 137 9.46 10.21 14.64
C GLN A 137 10.53 9.14 14.32
N GLY A 138 11.25 9.30 13.20
CA GLY A 138 12.25 8.34 12.71
C GLY A 138 11.66 7.08 12.07
N GLY A 139 10.36 7.04 11.81
CA GLY A 139 9.65 5.89 11.29
C GLY A 139 10.12 5.48 9.89
N THR A 140 10.49 6.43 9.03
CA THR A 140 10.95 6.14 7.67
C THR A 140 12.26 5.36 7.67
N GLU A 141 13.24 5.83 8.46
CA GLU A 141 14.55 5.18 8.55
C GLU A 141 14.43 3.79 9.18
N PHE A 142 13.62 3.66 10.24
CA PHE A 142 13.36 2.37 10.88
C PHE A 142 12.71 1.38 9.90
N LEU A 143 11.68 1.81 9.17
CA LEU A 143 10.99 0.97 8.19
C LEU A 143 11.96 0.50 7.11
N ARG A 144 12.79 1.40 6.56
CA ARG A 144 13.84 1.03 5.60
C ARG A 144 14.74 -0.06 6.15
N ASP A 145 15.29 0.13 7.35
CA ASP A 145 16.26 -0.79 7.94
C ASP A 145 15.63 -2.16 8.23
N ALA A 146 14.40 -2.17 8.74
CA ALA A 146 13.64 -3.40 8.97
C ALA A 146 13.39 -4.18 7.66
N LEU A 147 12.89 -3.50 6.63
CA LEU A 147 12.60 -4.12 5.33
C LEU A 147 13.87 -4.68 4.67
N LYS A 148 14.98 -3.94 4.71
CA LYS A 148 16.27 -4.43 4.19
C LYS A 148 16.76 -5.65 4.95
N ALA A 149 16.72 -5.63 6.28
CA ALA A 149 17.13 -6.75 7.11
C ALA A 149 16.22 -7.98 6.92
N TYR A 150 14.93 -7.77 6.67
CA TYR A 150 13.98 -8.82 6.36
C TYR A 150 14.25 -9.47 5.00
N CYS A 151 14.49 -8.66 3.96
CA CYS A 151 14.68 -9.12 2.58
C CYS A 151 16.05 -9.74 2.31
N ALA A 152 17.07 -9.42 3.11
CA ALA A 152 18.42 -10.00 2.99
C ALA A 152 18.56 -11.44 3.51
N ARG A 153 17.48 -12.03 4.04
CA ARG A 153 17.44 -13.38 4.62
C ARG A 153 16.95 -14.44 3.65
#